data_AF-A0A9D4SPK7-F1
#
_entry.id   AF-A0A9D4SPK7-F1
#
_cell.length_a   1.000
_cell.length_b   1.000
_cell.length_c   1.000
_cell.angle_alpha   90.00
_cell.angle_beta   90.00
_cell.angle_gamma   90.00
#
_symmetry.space_group_name_H-M   'P 1'
#
loop_
_entity.id
_entity.type
_entity.pdbx_description
1 polymer ?
#
loop_
_entity_poly.entity_id
_entity_poly.type
_entity_poly.pdbx_seq_one_letter_code
_entity_poly.pdbx_strand_id
1 'polypeptide(L)'
;MADPACHNESCAYQWKSQLDMDKPCGAVSSEETCWLCHDLTAWNRVMNVLALVLEESRPGMLLLRCSVEKKPDSEQVTAARQASFLASWLLRHHPLLASSQSRAEQIVLPDIGELSLDSVSAIFNALALNKRVNHLDIAVKQEPDARVALLCETLKKNGSMKHFTIVIENVDSGTEILRALAANAAVSFLYITLRMVAIEKTTEAFSDMLSRNNAITSIVVDLYGEGAQQFLDLIVKAMSGNKLIVSFISRVGYYTYVPTSILESVRRNKCALNRAVEFVLQRRDDRRGGECFELFAGRPCLTTHLIEVAGITDADAQLKVVAAEHRIQEKYFILTDIVRHSMVCWPAGVTQFDALNRDCCRAISRYLRLTDPPSEMVTVPWMSKFTIRF
;
A
#
# COMPACT_ATOMS: atom_id res chain seq x y z
N MET A 1 -5.13 -8.09 34.53
CA MET A 1 -6.51 -7.85 34.99
C MET A 1 -7.42 -8.46 33.94
N ALA A 2 -8.14 -9.51 34.32
CA ALA A 2 -8.97 -10.32 33.43
C ALA A 2 -10.39 -9.74 33.32
N ASP A 3 -10.98 -9.88 32.14
CA ASP A 3 -12.33 -9.46 31.77
C ASP A 3 -13.37 -10.48 32.27
N PRO A 4 -14.38 -10.10 33.08
CA PRO A 4 -15.30 -11.04 33.71
C PRO A 4 -16.56 -11.23 32.86
N ALA A 5 -16.45 -12.00 31.76
CA ALA A 5 -17.63 -12.44 31.00
C ALA A 5 -17.39 -13.76 30.23
N CYS A 6 -16.97 -14.83 30.91
CA CYS A 6 -16.99 -16.18 30.31
C CYS A 6 -17.03 -17.31 31.35
N HIS A 7 -18.17 -17.52 32.01
CA HIS A 7 -18.34 -18.62 32.98
C HIS A 7 -18.91 -19.92 32.38
N ASN A 8 -18.49 -20.28 31.16
CA ASN A 8 -18.74 -21.62 30.61
C ASN A 8 -17.46 -22.18 29.96
N GLU A 9 -16.44 -22.39 30.79
CA GLU A 9 -15.10 -22.83 30.38
C GLU A 9 -15.08 -24.29 29.85
N SER A 10 -16.11 -25.10 30.10
CA SER A 10 -16.12 -26.51 29.72
C SER A 10 -16.35 -26.78 28.22
N CYS A 11 -16.84 -25.79 27.45
CA CYS A 11 -16.94 -25.86 25.98
C CYS A 11 -15.84 -25.08 25.26
N ALA A 12 -15.00 -24.33 25.99
CA ALA A 12 -14.29 -23.20 25.39
C ALA A 12 -13.12 -23.59 24.46
N TYR A 13 -12.54 -24.78 24.57
CA TYR A 13 -11.28 -25.08 23.86
C TYR A 13 -11.07 -26.54 23.46
N GLN A 14 -12.09 -27.25 22.94
CA GLN A 14 -11.89 -28.64 22.46
C GLN A 14 -10.78 -28.75 21.40
N TRP A 15 -10.58 -27.71 20.58
CA TRP A 15 -9.49 -27.66 19.59
C TRP A 15 -8.09 -27.57 20.21
N LYS A 16 -7.90 -27.13 21.46
CA LYS A 16 -6.56 -27.08 22.10
C LYS A 16 -5.96 -28.47 22.27
N SER A 17 -6.80 -29.50 22.36
CA SER A 17 -6.34 -30.90 22.36
C SER A 17 -5.95 -31.41 20.96
N GLN A 18 -6.35 -30.70 19.91
CA GLN A 18 -6.17 -31.10 18.51
C GLN A 18 -5.11 -30.27 17.78
N LEU A 19 -4.77 -29.08 18.27
CA LEU A 19 -3.82 -28.15 17.64
C LEU A 19 -2.75 -27.74 18.65
N ASP A 20 -1.48 -27.96 18.29
CA ASP A 20 -0.33 -27.52 19.08
C ASP A 20 0.02 -26.06 18.77
N MET A 21 -0.68 -25.12 19.41
CA MET A 21 -0.47 -23.69 19.19
C MET A 21 0.81 -23.12 19.82
N ASP A 22 1.38 -23.82 20.80
CA ASP A 22 2.59 -23.36 21.50
C ASP A 22 3.86 -23.81 20.79
N LYS A 23 3.73 -24.67 19.76
CA LYS A 23 4.85 -25.12 18.94
C LYS A 23 5.51 -23.94 18.21
N PRO A 24 6.77 -23.60 18.53
CA PRO A 24 7.45 -22.54 17.83
C PRO A 24 7.66 -22.94 16.37
N CYS A 25 7.44 -21.99 15.46
CA CYS A 25 7.81 -22.18 14.07
C CYS A 25 9.34 -22.17 13.96
N GLY A 26 9.93 -23.37 13.86
CA GLY A 26 11.38 -23.55 13.76
C GLY A 26 11.95 -23.25 12.37
N ALA A 27 11.11 -23.01 11.36
CA ALA A 27 11.56 -22.70 10.02
C ALA A 27 12.16 -21.30 9.94
N VAL A 28 13.47 -21.24 9.74
CA VAL A 28 14.25 -19.99 9.62
C VAL A 28 14.47 -19.62 8.15
N SER A 29 14.38 -20.59 7.24
CA SER A 29 14.60 -20.44 5.80
C SER A 29 13.46 -21.04 4.97
N SER A 30 13.40 -20.73 3.68
CA SER A 30 12.41 -21.28 2.73
C SER A 30 12.57 -22.77 2.43
N GLU A 31 13.66 -23.40 2.87
CA GLU A 31 13.93 -24.83 2.67
C GLU A 31 13.48 -25.68 3.86
N GLU A 32 13.26 -25.05 5.02
CA GLU A 32 12.73 -25.71 6.21
C GLU A 32 11.20 -25.69 6.18
N THR A 33 10.60 -26.87 6.29
CA THR A 33 9.15 -27.02 6.25
C THR A 33 8.53 -26.52 7.55
N CYS A 34 7.56 -25.60 7.42
CA CYS A 34 6.74 -25.14 8.53
C CYS A 34 6.09 -26.32 9.27
N TRP A 35 6.09 -26.33 10.60
CA TRP A 35 5.31 -27.34 11.33
C TRP A 35 3.82 -27.27 10.96
N LEU A 36 3.31 -26.07 10.66
CA LEU A 36 1.92 -25.86 10.24
C LEU A 36 1.63 -26.50 8.87
N CYS A 37 2.62 -26.63 7.97
CA CYS A 37 2.46 -27.36 6.71
C CYS A 37 2.23 -28.86 6.97
N HIS A 38 2.88 -29.42 7.99
CA HIS A 38 2.68 -30.83 8.38
C HIS A 38 1.34 -31.08 9.08
N ASP A 39 0.71 -30.02 9.59
CA ASP A 39 -0.52 -30.13 10.39
C ASP A 39 -1.75 -29.48 9.71
N LEU A 40 -1.67 -29.21 8.40
CA LEU A 40 -2.75 -28.60 7.62
C LEU A 40 -4.08 -29.34 7.77
N THR A 41 -4.05 -30.67 7.86
CA THR A 41 -5.28 -31.46 8.00
C THR A 41 -6.00 -31.19 9.32
N ALA A 42 -5.27 -31.08 10.45
CA ALA A 42 -5.88 -30.78 11.74
C ALA A 42 -6.39 -29.34 11.77
N TRP A 43 -5.58 -28.40 11.29
CA TRP A 43 -5.96 -26.99 11.20
C TRP A 43 -7.18 -26.78 10.31
N ASN A 44 -7.19 -27.35 9.11
CA ASN A 44 -8.32 -27.25 8.18
C ASN A 44 -9.57 -27.95 8.72
N ARG A 45 -9.44 -29.01 9.52
CA ARG A 45 -10.60 -29.62 10.19
C ARG A 45 -11.33 -28.61 11.07
N VAL A 46 -10.60 -27.76 11.79
CA VAL A 46 -11.20 -26.74 12.67
C VAL A 46 -11.62 -25.50 11.86
N MET A 47 -10.78 -25.02 10.95
CA MET A 47 -11.05 -23.80 10.17
C MET A 47 -12.14 -23.95 9.11
N ASN A 48 -12.39 -25.17 8.62
CA ASN A 48 -13.49 -25.45 7.68
C ASN A 48 -14.86 -25.04 8.22
N VAL A 49 -15.02 -24.90 9.54
CA VAL A 49 -16.24 -24.36 10.15
C VAL A 49 -16.53 -22.93 9.69
N LEU A 50 -15.49 -22.12 9.44
CA LEU A 50 -15.63 -20.79 8.86
C LEU A 50 -15.53 -20.79 7.35
N ALA A 51 -15.60 -21.97 6.75
CA ALA A 51 -15.18 -22.17 5.38
C ALA A 51 -13.77 -21.61 5.15
N LEU A 52 -12.85 -21.63 6.12
CA LEU A 52 -11.46 -21.22 5.92
C LEU A 52 -10.57 -22.45 5.72
N VAL A 53 -9.63 -22.36 4.79
CA VAL A 53 -8.67 -23.40 4.43
C VAL A 53 -7.28 -22.78 4.37
N LEU A 54 -6.34 -23.35 5.12
CA LEU A 54 -4.92 -23.18 4.90
C LEU A 54 -4.47 -24.14 3.81
N GLU A 55 -3.83 -23.60 2.79
CA GLU A 55 -3.27 -24.35 1.68
C GLU A 55 -1.79 -24.01 1.53
N GLU A 56 -0.95 -25.04 1.37
CA GLU A 56 0.43 -24.84 0.96
C GLU A 56 0.48 -24.72 -0.57
N SER A 57 0.42 -23.49 -1.05
CA SER A 57 0.41 -23.20 -2.49
C SER A 57 1.74 -23.56 -3.18
N ARG A 58 2.86 -23.51 -2.43
CA ARG A 58 4.21 -23.98 -2.79
C ARG A 58 4.96 -24.34 -1.49
N PRO A 59 6.02 -25.16 -1.53
CA PRO A 59 6.79 -25.50 -0.32
C PRO A 59 7.16 -24.26 0.50
N GLY A 60 6.74 -24.23 1.77
CA GLY A 60 6.93 -23.14 2.72
C GLY A 60 5.95 -21.96 2.60
N MET A 61 5.02 -21.97 1.64
CA MET A 61 4.10 -20.86 1.36
C MET A 61 2.65 -21.20 1.70
N LEU A 62 2.23 -20.80 2.90
CA LEU A 62 0.87 -20.97 3.38
C LEU A 62 -0.04 -19.84 2.92
N LEU A 63 -1.22 -20.21 2.44
CA LEU A 63 -2.26 -19.31 1.99
C LEU A 63 -3.53 -19.58 2.79
N LEU A 64 -4.10 -18.54 3.38
CA LEU A 64 -5.43 -18.61 4.00
C LEU A 64 -6.48 -18.24 2.96
N ARG A 65 -7.24 -19.23 2.50
CA ARG A 65 -8.36 -19.09 1.56
C ARG A 65 -9.68 -19.34 2.26
N CYS A 66 -10.78 -18.82 1.70
CA CYS A 66 -12.10 -19.34 2.02
C CYS A 66 -12.48 -20.45 1.02
N SER A 67 -12.93 -21.60 1.51
CA SER A 67 -13.66 -22.61 0.76
C SER A 67 -15.06 -22.11 0.41
N VAL A 68 -15.49 -22.37 -0.82
CA VAL A 68 -16.82 -22.01 -1.33
C VAL A 68 -17.84 -23.12 -1.05
N GLU A 69 -17.39 -24.30 -0.61
CA GLU A 69 -18.18 -25.52 -0.66
C GLU A 69 -19.10 -25.75 0.56
N LYS A 70 -18.97 -24.98 1.65
CA LYS A 70 -19.78 -25.18 2.86
C LYS A 70 -20.22 -23.87 3.48
N LYS A 71 -21.53 -23.62 3.49
CA LYS A 71 -22.12 -22.62 4.38
C LYS A 71 -22.14 -23.19 5.81
N PRO A 72 -21.74 -22.41 6.83
CA PRO A 72 -21.84 -22.87 8.20
C PRO A 72 -23.31 -23.08 8.56
N ASP A 73 -23.64 -24.26 9.08
CA ASP A 73 -24.96 -24.51 9.67
C ASP A 73 -25.17 -23.57 10.87
N SER A 74 -26.37 -23.02 11.01
CA SER A 74 -26.72 -22.01 12.01
C SER A 74 -26.51 -22.46 13.46
N GLU A 75 -26.33 -23.76 13.71
CA GLU A 75 -26.05 -24.33 15.04
C GLU A 75 -24.56 -24.28 15.46
N GLN A 76 -23.65 -23.82 14.59
CA GLN A 76 -22.19 -23.89 14.85
C GLN A 76 -21.56 -22.59 15.37
N VAL A 77 -22.30 -21.73 16.07
CA VAL A 77 -21.81 -20.42 16.57
C VAL A 77 -20.54 -20.54 17.41
N THR A 78 -20.44 -21.54 18.29
CA THR A 78 -19.26 -21.76 19.13
C THR A 78 -18.04 -22.16 18.30
N ALA A 79 -18.22 -23.04 17.31
CA ALA A 79 -17.14 -23.49 16.45
C ALA A 79 -16.67 -22.37 15.49
N ALA A 80 -17.60 -21.52 15.02
CA ALA A 80 -17.27 -20.33 14.26
C ALA A 80 -16.42 -19.33 15.07
N ARG A 81 -16.74 -19.12 16.36
CA ARG A 81 -15.91 -18.29 17.26
C ARG A 81 -14.51 -18.86 17.46
N GLN A 82 -14.40 -20.18 17.64
CA GLN A 82 -13.11 -20.86 17.80
C GLN A 82 -12.24 -20.76 16.54
N ALA A 83 -12.81 -21.03 15.37
CA ALA A 83 -12.10 -20.86 14.11
C ALA A 83 -11.76 -19.38 13.82
N SER A 84 -12.57 -18.43 14.28
CA SER A 84 -12.30 -16.98 14.12
C SER A 84 -11.11 -16.57 14.99
N PHE A 85 -11.08 -17.09 16.22
CA PHE A 85 -9.94 -16.95 17.11
C PHE A 85 -8.67 -17.55 16.48
N LEU A 86 -8.74 -18.75 15.92
CA LEU A 86 -7.60 -19.41 15.27
C LEU A 86 -7.09 -18.63 14.06
N ALA A 87 -7.98 -18.12 13.20
CA ALA A 87 -7.60 -17.26 12.07
C ALA A 87 -6.90 -15.99 12.57
N SER A 88 -7.47 -15.30 13.56
CA SER A 88 -6.84 -14.13 14.16
C SER A 88 -5.50 -14.46 14.82
N TRP A 89 -5.40 -15.62 15.50
CA TRP A 89 -4.17 -16.07 16.14
C TRP A 89 -3.08 -16.34 15.11
N LEU A 90 -3.39 -17.06 14.03
CA LEU A 90 -2.46 -17.34 12.94
C LEU A 90 -1.89 -16.05 12.35
N LEU A 91 -2.77 -15.09 12.05
CA LEU A 91 -2.37 -13.80 11.50
C LEU A 91 -1.45 -13.03 12.46
N ARG A 92 -1.69 -13.10 13.78
CA ARG A 92 -0.90 -12.37 14.78
C ARG A 92 0.42 -13.05 15.15
N HIS A 93 0.45 -14.37 15.21
CA HIS A 93 1.50 -15.11 15.90
C HIS A 93 2.39 -15.97 15.01
N HIS A 94 1.95 -16.37 13.81
CA HIS A 94 2.73 -17.32 13.00
C HIS A 94 3.91 -16.65 12.24
N PRO A 95 5.20 -17.03 12.51
CA PRO A 95 6.39 -16.40 11.91
C PRO A 95 6.65 -16.67 10.43
N LEU A 96 6.19 -17.79 9.85
CA LEU A 96 6.34 -18.04 8.40
C LEU A 96 5.34 -17.30 7.51
N LEU A 97 4.55 -16.39 8.09
CA LEU A 97 4.00 -15.24 7.35
C LEU A 97 5.00 -14.07 7.29
N ALA A 98 6.28 -14.28 7.65
CA ALA A 98 7.25 -13.21 7.95
C ALA A 98 8.73 -13.51 7.61
N SER A 99 9.08 -14.62 6.95
CA SER A 99 10.45 -14.78 6.44
C SER A 99 10.56 -14.01 5.12
N SER A 100 11.51 -13.07 5.07
CA SER A 100 11.74 -12.10 3.99
C SER A 100 12.07 -12.68 2.61
N GLN A 101 11.94 -14.00 2.43
CA GLN A 101 12.23 -14.72 1.19
C GLN A 101 11.10 -15.67 0.73
N SER A 102 10.05 -15.92 1.53
CA SER A 102 8.92 -16.78 1.11
C SER A 102 7.56 -16.08 1.28
N ARG A 103 6.88 -15.89 0.14
CA ARG A 103 5.70 -15.04 -0.13
C ARG A 103 4.37 -15.54 0.47
N ALA A 104 4.32 -16.00 1.71
CA ALA A 104 3.05 -16.25 2.40
C ALA A 104 2.54 -14.96 3.06
N GLU A 105 2.28 -13.91 2.27
CA GLU A 105 1.78 -12.61 2.77
C GLU A 105 0.39 -12.27 2.20
N GLN A 106 -0.30 -13.28 1.66
CA GLN A 106 -1.58 -13.15 0.97
C GLN A 106 -2.74 -13.76 1.77
N ILE A 107 -3.86 -13.04 1.80
CA ILE A 107 -5.15 -13.54 2.27
C ILE A 107 -6.14 -13.44 1.12
N VAL A 108 -6.95 -14.48 0.90
CA VAL A 108 -7.98 -14.52 -0.14
C VAL A 108 -9.35 -14.79 0.48
N LEU A 109 -10.28 -13.84 0.35
CA LEU A 109 -11.67 -13.95 0.79
C LEU A 109 -12.61 -13.84 -0.43
N PRO A 110 -13.08 -14.95 -1.01
CA PRO A 110 -13.80 -15.01 -2.28
C PRO A 110 -15.18 -14.36 -2.27
N ASP A 111 -15.82 -14.19 -1.10
CA ASP A 111 -16.99 -13.33 -0.91
C ASP A 111 -17.19 -13.06 0.58
N ILE A 112 -17.00 -11.82 1.03
CA ILE A 112 -17.22 -11.48 2.44
C ILE A 112 -18.71 -11.58 2.84
N GLY A 113 -19.63 -11.57 1.86
CA GLY A 113 -21.06 -11.77 2.08
C GLY A 113 -21.41 -13.16 2.62
N GLU A 114 -20.58 -14.16 2.32
CA GLU A 114 -20.77 -15.57 2.73
C GLU A 114 -20.28 -15.85 4.16
N LEU A 115 -19.44 -14.96 4.71
CA LEU A 115 -18.87 -15.09 6.05
C LEU A 115 -19.79 -14.50 7.12
N SER A 116 -19.83 -15.11 8.30
CA SER A 116 -20.55 -14.52 9.44
C SER A 116 -19.93 -13.17 9.83
N LEU A 117 -20.74 -12.25 10.38
CA LEU A 117 -20.24 -10.93 10.81
C LEU A 117 -19.15 -11.04 11.89
N ASP A 118 -19.28 -12.00 12.82
CA ASP A 118 -18.28 -12.28 13.85
C ASP A 118 -16.93 -12.68 13.22
N SER A 119 -16.97 -13.50 12.17
CA SER A 119 -15.78 -13.97 11.45
C SER A 119 -15.11 -12.84 10.68
N VAL A 120 -15.88 -12.06 9.93
CA VAL A 120 -15.38 -10.87 9.22
C VAL A 120 -14.74 -9.90 10.21
N SER A 121 -15.42 -9.62 11.33
CA SER A 121 -14.90 -8.75 12.40
C SER A 121 -13.59 -9.26 12.97
N ALA A 122 -13.47 -10.55 13.30
CA ALA A 122 -12.25 -11.13 13.83
C ALA A 122 -11.08 -11.03 12.83
N ILE A 123 -11.31 -11.37 11.56
CA ILE A 123 -10.30 -11.33 10.49
C ILE A 123 -9.85 -9.89 10.25
N PHE A 124 -10.78 -8.95 10.09
CA PHE A 124 -10.50 -7.55 9.79
C PHE A 124 -9.85 -6.81 10.97
N ASN A 125 -10.25 -7.09 12.21
CA ASN A 125 -9.55 -6.58 13.39
C ASN A 125 -8.12 -7.14 13.51
N ALA A 126 -7.91 -8.42 13.17
CA ALA A 126 -6.57 -8.99 13.13
C ALA A 126 -5.72 -8.37 12.02
N LEU A 127 -6.29 -8.17 10.84
CA LEU A 127 -5.64 -7.53 9.70
C LEU A 127 -5.29 -6.07 9.99
N ALA A 128 -6.17 -5.30 10.63
CA ALA A 128 -5.93 -3.89 10.93
C ALA A 128 -4.67 -3.68 11.79
N LEU A 129 -4.36 -4.63 12.67
CA LEU A 129 -3.18 -4.60 13.55
C LEU A 129 -1.99 -5.38 12.98
N ASN A 130 -2.19 -6.10 11.86
CA ASN A 130 -1.18 -6.90 11.24
C ASN A 130 -0.11 -6.02 10.58
N LYS A 131 1.17 -6.39 10.74
CA LYS A 131 2.30 -5.68 10.13
C LYS A 131 3.02 -6.48 9.04
N ARG A 132 2.53 -7.69 8.74
CA ARG A 132 3.19 -8.71 7.91
C ARG A 132 2.42 -8.99 6.64
N VAL A 133 1.10 -9.14 6.73
CA VAL A 133 0.24 -9.35 5.56
C VAL A 133 0.34 -8.12 4.67
N ASN A 134 0.79 -8.34 3.44
CA ASN A 134 1.01 -7.31 2.45
C ASN A 134 0.07 -7.43 1.24
N HIS A 135 -0.66 -8.55 1.10
CA HIS A 135 -1.57 -8.82 0.01
C HIS A 135 -2.93 -9.26 0.54
N LEU A 136 -3.98 -8.57 0.11
CA LEU A 136 -5.36 -8.93 0.40
C LEU A 136 -6.16 -9.02 -0.91
N ASP A 137 -6.84 -10.15 -1.11
CA ASP A 137 -7.73 -10.42 -2.23
C ASP A 137 -9.14 -10.68 -1.70
N ILE A 138 -10.13 -9.91 -2.15
CA ILE A 138 -11.51 -9.95 -1.63
C ILE A 138 -12.52 -9.85 -2.77
N ALA A 139 -13.66 -10.54 -2.67
CA ALA A 139 -14.88 -10.13 -3.37
C ALA A 139 -15.95 -9.56 -2.43
N VAL A 140 -16.68 -8.56 -2.92
CA VAL A 140 -17.79 -7.88 -2.26
C VAL A 140 -18.97 -7.89 -3.23
N LYS A 141 -19.93 -8.79 -2.99
CA LYS A 141 -21.14 -8.91 -3.82
C LYS A 141 -22.37 -8.24 -3.23
N GLN A 142 -22.37 -8.03 -1.92
CA GLN A 142 -23.51 -7.51 -1.17
C GLN A 142 -23.58 -5.97 -1.17
N GLU A 143 -24.76 -5.46 -0.83
CA GLU A 143 -25.00 -4.05 -0.47
C GLU A 143 -24.14 -3.62 0.73
N PRO A 144 -23.89 -2.31 0.91
CA PRO A 144 -23.17 -1.81 2.08
C PRO A 144 -23.82 -2.28 3.38
N ASP A 145 -23.02 -2.98 4.18
CA ASP A 145 -23.40 -3.48 5.48
C ASP A 145 -22.24 -3.33 6.48
N ALA A 146 -22.41 -3.88 7.68
CA ALA A 146 -21.37 -3.85 8.70
C ALA A 146 -20.05 -4.49 8.25
N ARG A 147 -20.07 -5.43 7.28
CA ARG A 147 -18.87 -6.11 6.77
C ARG A 147 -18.07 -5.18 5.87
N VAL A 148 -18.74 -4.45 4.98
CA VAL A 148 -18.11 -3.41 4.14
C VAL A 148 -17.53 -2.30 5.01
N ALA A 149 -18.25 -1.86 6.04
CA ALA A 149 -17.75 -0.87 6.99
C ALA A 149 -16.47 -1.34 7.71
N LEU A 150 -16.42 -2.60 8.15
CA LEU A 150 -15.23 -3.19 8.77
C LEU A 150 -14.04 -3.28 7.79
N LEU A 151 -14.28 -3.59 6.52
CA LEU A 151 -13.25 -3.57 5.48
C LEU A 151 -12.67 -2.15 5.31
N CYS A 152 -13.53 -1.16 5.17
CA CYS A 152 -13.15 0.25 5.04
C CYS A 152 -12.31 0.72 6.22
N GLU A 153 -12.69 0.38 7.45
CA GLU A 153 -11.92 0.73 8.65
C GLU A 153 -10.56 -0.01 8.71
N THR A 154 -10.52 -1.26 8.25
CA THR A 154 -9.28 -2.03 8.14
C THR A 154 -8.32 -1.41 7.14
N LEU A 155 -8.83 -1.00 5.97
CA LEU A 155 -8.03 -0.31 4.96
C LEU A 155 -7.47 1.01 5.50
N LYS A 156 -8.23 1.80 6.26
CA LYS A 156 -7.72 3.05 6.83
C LYS A 156 -6.64 2.84 7.90
N LYS A 157 -6.72 1.74 8.67
CA LYS A 157 -5.82 1.48 9.80
C LYS A 157 -4.58 0.68 9.44
N ASN A 158 -4.67 -0.22 8.45
CA ASN A 158 -3.56 -1.09 8.11
C ASN A 158 -2.45 -0.33 7.36
N GLY A 159 -1.22 -0.40 7.89
CA GLY A 159 -0.03 0.23 7.31
C GLY A 159 0.86 -0.70 6.47
N SER A 160 0.64 -2.02 6.52
CA SER A 160 1.51 -3.02 5.89
C SER A 160 1.05 -3.47 4.51
N MET A 161 -0.25 -3.42 4.23
CA MET A 161 -0.88 -3.90 3.01
C MET A 161 -0.43 -3.09 1.81
N LYS A 162 0.26 -3.73 0.88
CA LYS A 162 0.83 -3.11 -0.34
C LYS A 162 0.05 -3.48 -1.59
N HIS A 163 -0.53 -4.67 -1.63
CA HIS A 163 -1.30 -5.21 -2.74
C HIS A 163 -2.74 -5.44 -2.29
N PHE A 164 -3.69 -4.81 -2.99
CA PHE A 164 -5.10 -5.00 -2.73
C PHE A 164 -5.81 -5.38 -4.03
N THR A 165 -6.41 -6.57 -4.03
CA THR A 165 -7.23 -7.09 -5.11
C THR A 165 -8.66 -7.11 -4.64
N ILE A 166 -9.57 -6.52 -5.41
CA ILE A 166 -10.98 -6.50 -5.05
C ILE A 166 -11.90 -6.72 -6.25
N VAL A 167 -12.89 -7.59 -6.09
CA VAL A 167 -14.03 -7.72 -7.00
C VAL A 167 -15.26 -7.07 -6.36
N ILE A 168 -15.86 -6.11 -7.05
CA ILE A 168 -17.02 -5.36 -6.60
C ILE A 168 -18.18 -5.65 -7.56
N GLU A 169 -19.25 -6.25 -7.04
CA GLU A 169 -20.48 -6.45 -7.81
C GLU A 169 -21.57 -5.42 -7.46
N ASN A 170 -21.44 -4.73 -6.33
CA ASN A 170 -22.37 -3.69 -5.90
C ASN A 170 -21.75 -2.28 -5.94
N VAL A 171 -22.48 -1.33 -6.52
CA VAL A 171 -22.05 0.06 -6.75
C VAL A 171 -21.79 0.82 -5.45
N ASP A 172 -22.72 0.75 -4.49
CA ASP A 172 -22.63 1.55 -3.27
C ASP A 172 -21.49 1.02 -2.39
N SER A 173 -21.31 -0.30 -2.31
CA SER A 173 -20.16 -0.93 -1.63
C SER A 173 -18.84 -0.50 -2.26
N GLY A 174 -18.77 -0.47 -3.59
CA GLY A 174 -17.57 0.01 -4.31
C GLY A 174 -17.24 1.47 -4.00
N THR A 175 -18.26 2.31 -3.90
CA THR A 175 -18.11 3.73 -3.61
C THR A 175 -17.52 3.95 -2.21
N GLU A 176 -17.98 3.23 -1.20
CA GLU A 176 -17.41 3.32 0.16
C GLU A 176 -15.96 2.86 0.23
N ILE A 177 -15.64 1.75 -0.45
CA ILE A 177 -14.29 1.19 -0.46
C ILE A 177 -13.31 2.13 -1.17
N LEU A 178 -13.70 2.72 -2.30
CA LEU A 178 -12.89 3.73 -3.01
C LEU A 178 -12.61 4.95 -2.13
N ARG A 179 -13.59 5.42 -1.35
CA ARG A 179 -13.39 6.51 -0.37
C ARG A 179 -12.44 6.11 0.75
N ALA A 180 -12.50 4.88 1.24
CA ALA A 180 -11.56 4.37 2.23
C ALA A 180 -10.13 4.31 1.66
N LEU A 181 -9.99 3.86 0.41
CA LEU A 181 -8.71 3.84 -0.31
C LEU A 181 -8.17 5.25 -0.53
N ALA A 182 -9.00 6.28 -0.74
CA ALA A 182 -8.54 7.66 -0.89
C ALA A 182 -7.71 8.14 0.32
N ALA A 183 -7.96 7.60 1.52
CA ALA A 183 -7.24 7.92 2.76
C ALA A 183 -6.16 6.88 3.12
N ASN A 184 -6.05 5.78 2.39
CA ASN A 184 -5.07 4.74 2.67
C ASN A 184 -3.66 5.16 2.21
N ALA A 185 -2.68 5.02 3.11
CA ALA A 185 -1.28 5.39 2.86
C ALA A 185 -0.34 4.18 2.60
N ALA A 186 -0.89 2.96 2.55
CA ALA A 186 -0.11 1.72 2.52
C ALA A 186 -0.13 1.03 1.16
N VAL A 187 -1.30 0.94 0.54
CA VAL A 187 -1.55 0.21 -0.70
C VAL A 187 -0.87 0.94 -1.85
N SER A 188 0.08 0.25 -2.49
CA SER A 188 0.83 0.76 -3.64
C SER A 188 0.35 0.17 -4.97
N PHE A 189 -0.26 -1.02 -4.91
CA PHE A 189 -0.81 -1.75 -6.05
C PHE A 189 -2.29 -2.07 -5.81
N LEU A 190 -3.15 -1.63 -6.73
CA LEU A 190 -4.59 -1.88 -6.69
C LEU A 190 -5.01 -2.68 -7.93
N TYR A 191 -5.64 -3.83 -7.72
CA TYR A 191 -6.39 -4.55 -8.73
C TYR A 191 -7.87 -4.45 -8.38
N ILE A 192 -8.69 -3.94 -9.29
CA ILE A 192 -10.12 -3.74 -9.04
C ILE A 192 -10.95 -4.22 -10.22
N THR A 193 -11.89 -5.11 -9.94
CA THR A 193 -12.91 -5.54 -10.89
C THR A 193 -14.23 -4.90 -10.54
N LEU A 194 -14.78 -4.11 -11.45
CA LEU A 194 -16.10 -3.49 -11.32
C LEU A 194 -17.07 -4.21 -12.26
N ARG A 195 -17.98 -5.03 -11.71
CA ARG A 195 -18.99 -5.74 -12.51
C ARG A 195 -20.22 -4.91 -12.85
N MET A 196 -20.51 -3.91 -12.02
CA MET A 196 -21.59 -2.96 -12.17
C MET A 196 -21.00 -1.56 -12.01
N VAL A 197 -21.25 -0.68 -12.99
CA VAL A 197 -20.76 0.70 -12.97
C VAL A 197 -21.96 1.63 -13.01
N ALA A 198 -22.42 2.14 -11.86
CA ALA A 198 -23.22 3.35 -11.87
C ALA A 198 -22.27 4.51 -12.13
N ILE A 199 -22.26 4.97 -13.38
CA ILE A 199 -21.21 5.82 -13.94
C ILE A 199 -20.94 7.02 -13.04
N GLU A 200 -21.95 7.74 -12.54
CA GLU A 200 -21.72 8.96 -11.77
C GLU A 200 -21.06 8.71 -10.41
N LYS A 201 -21.71 7.94 -9.51
CA LYS A 201 -21.23 7.72 -8.14
C LYS A 201 -19.85 7.03 -8.10
N THR A 202 -19.68 5.96 -8.86
CA THR A 202 -18.44 5.18 -8.84
C THR A 202 -17.29 5.98 -9.44
N THR A 203 -17.52 6.72 -10.53
CA THR A 203 -16.50 7.59 -11.14
C THR A 203 -16.08 8.71 -10.19
N GLU A 204 -17.03 9.34 -9.50
CA GLU A 204 -16.71 10.40 -8.54
C GLU A 204 -15.81 9.87 -7.42
N ALA A 205 -16.19 8.75 -6.80
CA ALA A 205 -15.37 8.14 -5.75
C ALA A 205 -14.00 7.67 -6.25
N PHE A 206 -13.93 7.12 -7.47
CA PHE A 206 -12.66 6.74 -8.08
C PHE A 206 -11.78 7.96 -8.37
N SER A 207 -12.37 9.04 -8.88
CA SER A 207 -11.68 10.29 -9.16
C SER A 207 -11.16 10.97 -7.89
N ASP A 208 -11.94 10.95 -6.80
CA ASP A 208 -11.51 11.43 -5.48
C ASP A 208 -10.32 10.60 -4.97
N MET A 209 -10.41 9.27 -5.07
CA MET A 209 -9.33 8.35 -4.72
C MET A 209 -8.05 8.66 -5.51
N LEU A 210 -8.14 8.80 -6.84
CA LEU A 210 -7.00 9.16 -7.68
C LEU A 210 -6.40 10.52 -7.31
N SER A 211 -7.21 11.48 -6.89
CA SER A 211 -6.76 12.85 -6.62
C SER A 211 -6.09 12.98 -5.26
N ARG A 212 -6.51 12.18 -4.26
CA ARG A 212 -6.08 12.30 -2.87
C ARG A 212 -5.09 11.23 -2.44
N ASN A 213 -5.21 10.01 -3.00
CA ASN A 213 -4.32 8.93 -2.63
C ASN A 213 -2.91 9.21 -3.15
N ASN A 214 -1.92 9.12 -2.25
CA ASN A 214 -0.52 9.39 -2.53
C ASN A 214 0.39 8.15 -2.39
N ALA A 215 -0.20 6.97 -2.20
CA ALA A 215 0.47 5.69 -2.00
C ALA A 215 0.36 4.77 -3.23
N ILE A 216 -0.80 4.76 -3.90
CA ILE A 216 -1.08 3.95 -5.08
C ILE A 216 -0.26 4.47 -6.27
N THR A 217 0.51 3.57 -6.87
CA THR A 217 1.39 3.86 -8.01
C THR A 217 1.09 2.97 -9.21
N SER A 218 0.37 1.86 -9.00
CA SER A 218 -0.01 0.90 -10.01
C SER A 218 -1.47 0.50 -9.86
N ILE A 219 -2.24 0.59 -10.94
CA ILE A 219 -3.66 0.23 -10.97
C ILE A 219 -3.92 -0.72 -12.14
N VAL A 220 -4.65 -1.80 -11.85
CA VAL A 220 -5.30 -2.65 -12.85
C VAL A 220 -6.80 -2.57 -12.63
N VAL A 221 -7.56 -2.16 -13.65
CA VAL A 221 -9.02 -2.03 -13.59
C VAL A 221 -9.66 -2.95 -14.63
N ASP A 222 -10.47 -3.90 -14.18
CA ASP A 222 -11.36 -4.67 -15.05
C ASP A 222 -12.77 -4.11 -14.95
N LEU A 223 -13.32 -3.67 -16.07
CA LEU A 223 -14.64 -3.05 -16.18
C LEU A 223 -15.57 -3.95 -16.99
N TYR A 224 -16.75 -4.23 -16.41
CA TYR A 224 -17.84 -4.91 -17.09
C TYR A 224 -19.11 -4.04 -17.08
N GLY A 225 -19.97 -4.26 -18.06
CA GLY A 225 -21.26 -3.57 -18.19
C GLY A 225 -21.24 -2.36 -19.12
N GLU A 226 -22.43 -1.81 -19.35
CA GLU A 226 -22.63 -0.58 -20.11
C GLU A 226 -22.01 0.60 -19.35
N GLY A 227 -21.33 1.51 -20.07
CA GLY A 227 -20.71 2.69 -19.46
C GLY A 227 -19.24 2.55 -19.05
N ALA A 228 -18.61 1.39 -19.24
CA ALA A 228 -17.18 1.20 -18.92
C ALA A 228 -16.25 2.18 -19.64
N GLN A 229 -16.51 2.50 -20.91
CA GLN A 229 -15.73 3.51 -21.65
C GLN A 229 -15.97 4.92 -21.10
N GLN A 230 -17.22 5.28 -20.84
CA GLN A 230 -17.58 6.57 -20.26
C GLN A 230 -16.94 6.76 -18.87
N PHE A 231 -16.88 5.71 -18.04
CA PHE A 231 -16.15 5.74 -16.78
C PHE A 231 -14.68 6.12 -17.00
N LEU A 232 -14.00 5.50 -17.96
CA LEU A 232 -12.61 5.80 -18.26
C LEU A 232 -12.41 7.24 -18.76
N ASP A 233 -13.33 7.73 -19.61
CA ASP A 233 -13.28 9.11 -20.10
C ASP A 233 -13.45 10.14 -18.97
N LEU A 234 -14.31 9.85 -18.00
CA LEU A 234 -14.55 10.75 -16.89
C LEU A 234 -13.39 10.82 -15.89
N ILE A 235 -12.64 9.72 -15.68
CA ILE A 235 -11.48 9.72 -14.78
C ILE A 235 -10.22 10.37 -15.41
N VAL A 236 -10.24 10.72 -16.70
CA VAL A 236 -9.10 11.38 -17.39
C VAL A 236 -8.63 12.62 -16.64
N LYS A 237 -9.56 13.45 -16.17
CA LYS A 237 -9.21 14.69 -15.44
C LYS A 237 -8.46 14.37 -14.14
N ALA A 238 -8.93 13.37 -13.38
CA ALA A 238 -8.27 12.96 -12.15
C ALA A 238 -6.87 12.38 -12.41
N MET A 239 -6.74 11.56 -13.46
CA MET A 239 -5.45 11.02 -13.90
C MET A 239 -4.45 12.11 -14.32
N SER A 240 -4.93 13.18 -14.97
CA SER A 240 -4.07 14.30 -15.39
C SER A 240 -3.42 15.04 -14.20
N GLY A 241 -4.16 15.13 -13.09
CA GLY A 241 -3.71 15.71 -11.82
C GLY A 241 -2.84 14.79 -10.99
N ASN A 242 -3.03 13.46 -11.10
CA ASN A 242 -2.23 12.48 -10.37
C ASN A 242 -0.81 12.38 -10.94
N LYS A 243 0.20 12.55 -10.08
CA LYS A 243 1.63 12.52 -10.45
C LYS A 243 2.35 11.22 -10.09
N LEU A 244 1.66 10.27 -9.48
CA LEU A 244 2.25 9.09 -8.81
C LEU A 244 1.93 7.76 -9.49
N ILE A 245 0.83 7.69 -10.24
CA ILE A 245 0.47 6.49 -11.00
C ILE A 245 1.41 6.36 -12.20
N VAL A 246 2.26 5.36 -12.15
CA VAL A 246 3.29 5.03 -13.16
C VAL A 246 2.94 3.78 -13.97
N SER A 247 1.91 3.04 -13.54
CA SER A 247 1.33 1.91 -14.27
C SER A 247 -0.19 1.96 -14.17
N PHE A 248 -0.86 1.90 -15.32
CA PHE A 248 -2.32 1.82 -15.40
C PHE A 248 -2.69 0.86 -16.51
N ILE A 249 -3.45 -0.17 -16.18
CA ILE A 249 -3.99 -1.14 -17.13
C ILE A 249 -5.49 -1.15 -16.95
N SER A 250 -6.24 -1.01 -18.03
CA SER A 250 -7.69 -1.21 -18.01
C SER A 250 -8.14 -2.22 -19.05
N ARG A 251 -9.06 -3.08 -18.65
CA ARG A 251 -9.75 -4.05 -19.51
C ARG A 251 -11.24 -3.73 -19.49
N VAL A 252 -11.84 -3.62 -20.68
CA VAL A 252 -13.28 -3.41 -20.85
C VAL A 252 -13.83 -4.65 -21.52
N GLY A 253 -14.53 -5.48 -20.76
CA GLY A 253 -14.88 -6.84 -21.18
C GLY A 253 -13.62 -7.67 -21.47
N TYR A 254 -13.48 -8.15 -22.71
CA TYR A 254 -12.32 -8.96 -23.13
C TYR A 254 -11.18 -8.15 -23.76
N TYR A 255 -11.35 -6.83 -23.91
CA TYR A 255 -10.40 -5.98 -24.62
C TYR A 255 -9.61 -5.11 -23.66
N THR A 256 -8.31 -4.98 -23.91
CA THR A 256 -7.52 -3.94 -23.25
C THR A 256 -7.84 -2.61 -23.92
N TYR A 257 -8.33 -1.64 -23.15
CA TYR A 257 -8.67 -0.31 -23.65
C TYR A 257 -8.27 0.71 -22.60
N VAL A 258 -7.43 1.67 -22.97
CA VAL A 258 -7.00 2.79 -22.12
C VAL A 258 -7.08 4.06 -22.97
N PRO A 259 -7.83 5.10 -22.57
CA PRO A 259 -7.82 6.37 -23.27
C PRO A 259 -6.41 6.95 -23.41
N THR A 260 -6.10 7.54 -24.56
CA THR A 260 -4.78 8.11 -24.85
C THR A 260 -4.32 9.11 -23.79
N SER A 261 -5.22 9.94 -23.27
CA SER A 261 -4.91 10.92 -22.23
C SER A 261 -4.50 10.29 -20.89
N ILE A 262 -5.03 9.10 -20.55
CA ILE A 262 -4.56 8.34 -19.40
C ILE A 262 -3.15 7.81 -19.66
N LEU A 263 -2.89 7.25 -20.85
CA LEU A 263 -1.55 6.79 -21.24
C LEU A 263 -0.51 7.91 -21.21
N GLU A 264 -0.86 9.11 -21.66
CA GLU A 264 0.01 10.29 -21.60
C GLU A 264 0.31 10.69 -20.15
N SER A 265 -0.69 10.67 -19.27
CA SER A 265 -0.51 10.94 -17.84
C SER A 265 0.44 9.94 -17.19
N VAL A 266 0.25 8.64 -17.48
CA VAL A 266 1.12 7.56 -17.00
C VAL A 266 2.55 7.70 -17.54
N ARG A 267 2.71 8.00 -18.84
CA ARG A 267 4.02 8.23 -19.46
C ARG A 267 4.73 9.42 -18.82
N ARG A 268 4.04 10.54 -18.59
CA ARG A 268 4.58 11.71 -17.90
C ARG A 268 5.12 11.33 -16.51
N ASN A 269 4.33 10.59 -15.74
CA ASN A 269 4.69 10.15 -14.40
C ASN A 269 5.88 9.17 -14.43
N LYS A 270 5.90 8.23 -15.39
CA LYS A 270 7.01 7.30 -15.60
C LYS A 270 8.30 8.00 -16.03
N CYS A 271 8.21 9.06 -16.84
CA CYS A 271 9.36 9.92 -17.17
C CYS A 271 9.91 10.64 -15.94
N ALA A 272 9.05 11.08 -15.02
CA ALA A 272 9.49 11.63 -13.73
C ALA A 272 10.18 10.56 -12.88
N LEU A 273 9.63 9.34 -12.81
CA LEU A 273 10.26 8.21 -12.11
C LEU A 273 11.64 7.86 -12.69
N ASN A 274 11.78 7.82 -14.03
CA ASN A 274 13.07 7.62 -14.69
C ASN A 274 14.09 8.70 -14.28
N ARG A 275 13.66 9.96 -14.23
CA ARG A 275 14.50 11.09 -13.85
C ARG A 275 14.88 11.06 -12.36
N ALA A 276 14.00 10.58 -11.50
CA ALA A 276 14.32 10.27 -10.11
C ALA A 276 15.42 9.20 -10.00
N VAL A 277 15.31 8.12 -10.78
CA VAL A 277 16.34 7.06 -10.85
C VAL A 277 17.67 7.60 -11.39
N GLU A 278 17.65 8.40 -12.45
CA GLU A 278 18.86 9.08 -12.97
C GLU A 278 19.52 9.97 -11.91
N PHE A 279 18.70 10.67 -11.11
CA PHE A 279 19.19 11.43 -9.97
C PHE A 279 19.88 10.52 -8.97
N VAL A 280 19.22 9.45 -8.50
CA VAL A 280 19.78 8.47 -7.55
C VAL A 280 21.09 7.86 -8.04
N LEU A 281 21.18 7.54 -9.34
CA LEU A 281 22.38 7.00 -9.97
C LEU A 281 23.47 8.04 -10.27
N GLN A 282 23.26 9.30 -9.87
CA GLN A 282 24.18 10.43 -10.12
C GLN A 282 24.48 10.68 -11.60
N ARG A 283 23.56 10.28 -12.49
CA ARG A 283 23.65 10.57 -13.93
C ARG A 283 23.19 11.99 -14.24
N ARG A 284 22.35 12.55 -13.36
CA ARG A 284 21.92 13.95 -13.36
C ARG A 284 21.91 14.47 -11.93
N ASP A 285 22.41 15.68 -11.72
CA ASP A 285 22.45 16.34 -10.41
C ASP A 285 21.85 17.75 -10.52
N ASP A 286 20.63 17.83 -11.03
CA ASP A 286 19.88 19.07 -11.23
C ASP A 286 18.63 19.12 -10.32
N ARG A 287 18.11 20.34 -10.12
CA ARG A 287 16.89 20.61 -9.35
C ARG A 287 15.74 19.68 -9.75
N ARG A 288 15.55 19.56 -11.06
CA ARG A 288 14.49 18.79 -11.70
C ARG A 288 14.59 17.29 -11.40
N GLY A 289 15.80 16.73 -11.36
CA GLY A 289 16.06 15.37 -10.91
C GLY A 289 15.71 15.18 -9.43
N GLY A 290 16.16 16.12 -8.59
CA GLY A 290 15.87 16.13 -7.16
C GLY A 290 14.38 16.22 -6.84
N GLU A 291 13.63 17.11 -7.51
CA GLU A 291 12.18 17.24 -7.34
C GLU A 291 11.42 15.95 -7.71
N CYS A 292 11.85 15.28 -8.78
CA CYS A 292 11.28 13.98 -9.14
C CYS A 292 11.63 12.91 -8.11
N PHE A 293 12.84 12.96 -7.55
CA PHE A 293 13.23 12.06 -6.48
C PHE A 293 12.38 12.29 -5.22
N GLU A 294 12.19 13.52 -4.75
CA GLU A 294 11.31 13.82 -3.61
C GLU A 294 9.87 13.34 -3.86
N LEU A 295 9.39 13.43 -5.10
CA LEU A 295 8.07 12.94 -5.48
C LEU A 295 7.91 11.43 -5.31
N PHE A 296 8.97 10.63 -5.45
CA PHE A 296 8.92 9.16 -5.35
C PHE A 296 9.67 8.58 -4.14
N ALA A 297 10.39 9.40 -3.37
CA ALA A 297 11.11 8.98 -2.17
C ALA A 297 10.15 8.27 -1.19
N GLY A 298 10.65 7.19 -0.57
CA GLY A 298 9.88 6.33 0.32
C GLY A 298 8.81 5.45 -0.35
N ARG A 299 8.63 5.52 -1.68
CA ARG A 299 7.64 4.69 -2.39
C ARG A 299 8.28 3.43 -2.97
N PRO A 300 7.59 2.27 -2.93
CA PRO A 300 8.13 1.02 -3.47
C PRO A 300 8.52 1.11 -4.95
N CYS A 301 7.75 1.86 -5.76
CA CYS A 301 7.99 1.98 -7.20
C CYS A 301 9.36 2.57 -7.56
N LEU A 302 9.95 3.42 -6.71
CA LEU A 302 11.31 3.95 -6.93
C LEU A 302 12.36 2.85 -6.81
N THR A 303 12.30 2.09 -5.72
CA THR A 303 13.26 1.03 -5.43
C THR A 303 13.15 -0.10 -6.46
N THR A 304 11.93 -0.56 -6.76
CA THR A 304 11.69 -1.59 -7.77
C THR A 304 12.25 -1.17 -9.13
N HIS A 305 11.93 0.05 -9.57
CA HIS A 305 12.40 0.54 -10.86
C HIS A 305 13.91 0.79 -10.90
N LEU A 306 14.52 1.21 -9.77
CA LEU A 306 15.97 1.36 -9.64
C LEU A 306 16.70 0.02 -9.76
N ILE A 307 16.19 -1.04 -9.08
CA ILE A 307 16.70 -2.40 -9.19
C ILE A 307 16.65 -2.88 -10.63
N GLU A 308 15.50 -2.71 -11.30
CA GLU A 308 15.30 -3.12 -12.69
C GLU A 308 16.27 -2.40 -13.66
N VAL A 309 16.39 -1.08 -13.54
CA VAL A 309 17.20 -0.26 -14.47
C VAL A 309 18.71 -0.42 -14.22
N ALA A 310 19.13 -0.56 -12.96
CA ALA A 310 20.54 -0.62 -12.61
C ALA A 310 21.09 -2.05 -12.46
N GLY A 311 20.22 -3.06 -12.37
CA GLY A 311 20.62 -4.46 -12.15
C GLY A 311 21.31 -4.66 -10.80
N ILE A 312 20.87 -3.96 -9.76
CA ILE A 312 21.47 -3.99 -8.41
C ILE A 312 20.57 -4.70 -7.40
N THR A 313 21.13 -5.06 -6.24
CA THR A 313 20.34 -5.69 -5.17
C THR A 313 19.41 -4.68 -4.48
N ASP A 314 18.40 -5.18 -3.76
CA ASP A 314 17.51 -4.32 -2.96
C ASP A 314 18.28 -3.54 -1.88
N ALA A 315 19.23 -4.19 -1.20
CA ALA A 315 20.07 -3.53 -0.20
C ALA A 315 20.90 -2.37 -0.83
N ASP A 316 21.49 -2.60 -2.00
CA ASP A 316 22.23 -1.55 -2.72
C ASP A 316 21.31 -0.42 -3.19
N ALA A 317 20.10 -0.75 -3.63
CA ALA A 317 19.09 0.23 -4.02
C ALA A 317 18.71 1.14 -2.84
N GLN A 318 18.47 0.56 -1.66
CA GLN A 318 18.18 1.33 -0.44
C GLN A 318 19.35 2.26 -0.06
N LEU A 319 20.59 1.76 -0.09
CA LEU A 319 21.77 2.58 0.20
C LEU A 319 21.90 3.77 -0.77
N LYS A 320 21.62 3.56 -2.07
CA LYS A 320 21.65 4.64 -3.06
C LYS A 320 20.53 5.65 -2.87
N VAL A 321 19.32 5.21 -2.50
CA VAL A 321 18.21 6.11 -2.17
C VAL A 321 18.57 6.99 -0.98
N VAL A 322 19.08 6.40 0.11
CA VAL A 322 19.53 7.16 1.30
C VAL A 322 20.65 8.14 0.95
N ALA A 323 21.61 7.74 0.12
CA ALA A 323 22.66 8.64 -0.36
C ALA A 323 22.11 9.82 -1.18
N ALA A 324 21.06 9.59 -1.98
CA ALA A 324 20.40 10.64 -2.75
C ALA A 324 19.66 11.64 -1.83
N GLU A 325 19.01 11.18 -0.75
CA GLU A 325 18.41 12.05 0.26
C GLU A 325 19.46 12.95 0.93
N HIS A 326 20.57 12.36 1.38
CA HIS A 326 21.66 13.10 2.00
C HIS A 326 22.23 14.16 1.06
N ARG A 327 22.35 13.86 -0.22
CA ARG A 327 22.83 14.81 -1.22
C ARG A 327 21.87 15.98 -1.41
N ILE A 328 20.56 15.76 -1.43
CA ILE A 328 19.60 16.87 -1.44
C ILE A 328 19.79 17.74 -0.21
N GLN A 329 19.92 17.14 0.98
CA GLN A 329 20.11 17.90 2.22
C GLN A 329 21.41 18.74 2.21
N GLU A 330 22.49 18.20 1.64
CA GLU A 330 23.76 18.91 1.54
C GLU A 330 23.78 20.00 0.47
N LYS A 331 23.09 19.76 -0.65
CA LYS A 331 23.11 20.65 -1.81
C LYS A 331 21.84 21.46 -1.97
N TYR A 332 20.94 21.48 -0.99
CA TYR A 332 19.61 22.09 -1.09
C TYR A 332 19.67 23.52 -1.67
N PHE A 333 20.50 24.38 -1.08
CA PHE A 333 20.62 25.78 -1.49
C PHE A 333 21.18 25.96 -2.90
N ILE A 334 22.00 25.01 -3.37
CA ILE A 334 22.55 25.00 -4.73
C ILE A 334 21.50 24.48 -5.70
N LEU A 335 20.86 23.37 -5.37
CA LEU A 335 19.80 22.76 -6.20
C LEU A 335 18.60 23.70 -6.36
N THR A 336 18.33 24.57 -5.41
CA THR A 336 17.23 25.54 -5.47
C THR A 336 17.62 26.88 -6.08
N ASP A 337 18.88 27.04 -6.51
CA ASP A 337 19.46 28.30 -7.01
C ASP A 337 19.40 29.48 -6.02
N ILE A 338 19.13 29.21 -4.73
CA ILE A 338 19.25 30.23 -3.66
C ILE A 338 20.71 30.66 -3.50
N VAL A 339 21.63 29.70 -3.63
CA VAL A 339 23.07 29.89 -3.55
C VAL A 339 23.71 29.36 -4.82
N ARG A 340 24.45 30.18 -5.55
CA ARG A 340 25.14 29.68 -6.76
C ARG A 340 26.30 28.75 -6.42
N HIS A 341 27.15 29.12 -5.46
CA HIS A 341 28.43 28.44 -5.22
C HIS A 341 28.69 28.22 -3.73
N SER A 342 28.58 29.28 -2.93
CA SER A 342 28.76 29.24 -1.48
C SER A 342 27.85 30.25 -0.81
N MET A 343 27.44 29.92 0.42
CA MET A 343 26.60 30.78 1.23
C MET A 343 27.48 31.83 1.89
N VAL A 344 27.24 33.10 1.57
CA VAL A 344 27.98 34.24 2.11
C VAL A 344 26.95 35.29 2.51
N CYS A 345 26.89 35.63 3.79
CA CYS A 345 25.98 36.64 4.29
C CYS A 345 26.62 38.03 4.17
N TRP A 346 25.77 39.06 4.11
CA TRP A 346 26.26 40.43 4.14
C TRP A 346 26.79 40.77 5.53
N PRO A 347 27.98 41.38 5.67
CA PRO A 347 28.58 41.64 6.98
C PRO A 347 27.65 42.48 7.87
N ALA A 348 27.15 41.86 8.95
CA ALA A 348 26.26 42.49 9.92
C ALA A 348 26.82 42.50 11.36
N GLY A 349 28.05 42.03 11.57
CA GLY A 349 28.71 42.00 12.89
C GLY A 349 28.11 40.98 13.87
N VAL A 350 27.20 40.11 13.42
CA VAL A 350 26.56 39.05 14.20
C VAL A 350 26.70 37.71 13.46
N THR A 351 26.52 36.59 14.17
CA THR A 351 26.45 35.26 13.54
C THR A 351 25.28 35.20 12.57
N GLN A 352 25.55 34.86 11.31
CA GLN A 352 24.56 34.78 10.24
C GLN A 352 24.54 33.37 9.63
N PHE A 353 23.72 33.17 8.60
CA PHE A 353 23.47 31.86 7.99
C PHE A 353 24.74 31.23 7.39
N ASP A 354 25.69 32.03 6.91
CA ASP A 354 27.00 31.60 6.41
C ASP A 354 27.96 31.10 7.49
N ALA A 355 27.70 31.41 8.77
CA ALA A 355 28.43 30.86 9.90
C ALA A 355 27.91 29.48 10.35
N LEU A 356 26.81 28.99 9.75
CA LEU A 356 26.31 27.65 10.03
C LEU A 356 27.24 26.59 9.44
N ASN A 357 27.59 25.59 10.24
CA ASN A 357 28.33 24.44 9.73
C ASN A 357 27.42 23.56 8.85
N ARG A 358 28.05 22.59 8.16
CA ARG A 358 27.35 21.69 7.23
C ARG A 358 26.22 20.90 7.91
N ASP A 359 26.38 20.51 9.16
CA ASP A 359 25.36 19.74 9.90
C ASP A 359 24.13 20.59 10.24
N CYS A 360 24.33 21.86 10.61
CA CYS A 360 23.25 22.82 10.80
C CYS A 360 22.47 23.06 9.50
N CYS A 361 23.16 23.29 8.38
CA CYS A 361 22.53 23.45 7.07
C CYS A 361 21.74 22.20 6.67
N ARG A 362 22.31 21.00 6.90
CA ARG A 362 21.64 19.72 6.68
C ARG A 362 20.38 19.61 7.56
N ALA A 363 20.46 19.96 8.84
CA ALA A 363 19.32 19.92 9.75
C ALA A 363 18.17 20.83 9.27
N ILE A 364 18.48 22.04 8.79
CA ILE A 364 17.50 22.96 8.23
C ILE A 364 16.86 22.39 6.96
N SER A 365 17.68 21.90 6.03
CA SER A 365 17.20 21.37 4.74
C SER A 365 16.24 20.18 4.85
N ARG A 366 16.27 19.42 5.97
CA ARG A 366 15.33 18.31 6.22
C ARG A 366 13.87 18.76 6.35
N TYR A 367 13.64 20.03 6.64
CA TYR A 367 12.31 20.62 6.75
C TYR A 367 11.87 21.33 5.46
N LEU A 368 12.69 21.31 4.42
CA LEU A 368 12.46 22.00 3.16
C LEU A 368 12.27 20.99 2.02
N ARG A 369 11.47 21.38 1.02
CA ARG A 369 11.33 20.68 -0.27
C ARG A 369 11.95 21.49 -1.38
N LEU A 370 12.43 20.82 -2.42
CA LEU A 370 12.97 21.50 -3.60
C LEU A 370 11.89 22.30 -4.36
N THR A 371 10.61 22.01 -4.10
CA THR A 371 9.47 22.74 -4.64
C THR A 371 9.08 23.99 -3.84
N ASP A 372 9.64 24.23 -2.65
CA ASP A 372 9.24 25.37 -1.81
C ASP A 372 9.64 26.74 -2.40
N PRO A 373 10.86 26.90 -2.96
CA PRO A 373 11.24 28.15 -3.60
C PRO A 373 10.56 28.28 -4.97
N PRO A 374 10.07 29.46 -5.37
CA PRO A 374 9.51 29.64 -6.70
C PRO A 374 10.57 29.33 -7.78
N SER A 375 10.15 28.58 -8.81
CA SER A 375 11.00 28.19 -9.95
C SER A 375 11.53 29.37 -10.75
N GLU A 376 10.83 30.50 -10.66
CA GLU A 376 11.33 31.81 -11.06
C GLU A 376 11.49 32.61 -9.78
N MET A 377 12.72 32.80 -9.31
CA MET A 377 12.98 33.98 -8.49
C MET A 377 12.64 35.16 -9.39
N VAL A 378 11.50 35.81 -9.10
CA VAL A 378 11.13 37.09 -9.71
C VAL A 378 12.37 37.96 -9.63
N THR A 379 12.98 38.24 -10.77
CA THR A 379 14.00 39.27 -10.89
C THR A 379 13.27 40.59 -10.67
N VAL A 380 13.07 40.94 -9.41
CA VAL A 380 12.39 42.18 -9.05
C VAL A 380 13.28 43.31 -9.60
N PRO A 381 12.80 44.24 -10.44
CA PRO A 381 13.66 45.19 -11.15
C PRO A 381 14.53 46.10 -10.25
N TRP A 382 14.20 46.20 -8.97
CA TRP A 382 14.97 46.91 -7.94
C TRP A 382 16.09 46.06 -7.29
N MET A 383 16.25 44.78 -7.66
CA MET A 383 17.24 43.82 -7.13
C MET A 383 18.62 43.88 -7.81
N SER A 384 18.95 44.93 -8.56
CA SER A 384 20.36 45.20 -8.87
C SER A 384 21.16 45.68 -7.64
N LYS A 385 20.49 45.93 -6.51
CA LYS A 385 21.11 46.36 -5.24
C LYS A 385 20.61 45.64 -3.97
N PHE A 386 19.75 44.62 -4.09
CA PHE A 386 19.27 43.85 -2.94
C PHE A 386 19.35 42.35 -3.20
N THR A 387 20.39 41.74 -2.63
CA THR A 387 20.40 40.33 -2.21
C THR A 387 19.19 40.11 -1.31
N ILE A 388 18.38 39.06 -1.54
CA ILE A 388 17.45 38.58 -0.51
C ILE A 388 18.32 38.14 0.66
N ARG A 389 18.31 38.96 1.71
CA ARG A 389 18.94 38.68 2.99
C ARG A 389 18.06 37.69 3.75
N PHE A 390 18.54 36.45 3.82
CA PHE A 390 18.56 35.72 5.08
C PHE A 390 19.88 36.05 5.80
#